data_AF-A0A1Q5GK98-F1
#
_entry.id   AF-A0A1Q5GK98-F1
#
_cell.length_a   1.000
_cell.length_b   1.000
_cell.length_c   1.000
_cell.angle_alpha   90.00
_cell.angle_beta   90.00
_cell.angle_gamma   90.00
#
_symmetry.space_group_name_H-M   'P 1'
#
loop_
_entity.id
_entity.type
_entity.pdbx_description
1 polymer ?
#
loop_
_entity_poly.entity_id
_entity_poly.type
_entity_poly.pdbx_seq_one_letter_code
_entity_poly.pdbx_strand_id
1 'polypeptide(L)'
;MTHIDRRTLLRAGLVAGAGVAGGALLGAPGAPAAPGLRPGGRPLLTHGVQSGDVTLDGTFGPKAVFVHAPPRANTSPAEGFQHFGEVTIDGPSAALTVHLRDRSGASLWTTTLPAPSRR
;
A
#
# COMPACT_ATOMS: atom_id res chain seq x y z
N MET A 1 -39.31 -7.25 -2.74
CA MET A 1 -38.10 -6.94 -1.94
C MET A 1 -37.70 -5.50 -2.24
N THR A 2 -37.98 -4.57 -1.33
CA THR A 2 -37.61 -3.16 -1.49
C THR A 2 -36.11 -3.01 -1.29
N HIS A 3 -35.38 -2.68 -2.36
CA HIS A 3 -33.94 -2.50 -2.33
C HIS A 3 -33.60 -1.12 -1.75
N ILE A 4 -32.98 -1.10 -0.57
CA ILE A 4 -32.52 0.14 0.06
C ILE A 4 -31.20 0.52 -0.59
N ASP A 5 -31.20 1.62 -1.35
CA ASP A 5 -30.01 2.19 -1.98
C ASP A 5 -29.10 2.85 -0.94
N ARG A 6 -27.78 2.69 -1.10
CA ARG A 6 -26.74 3.30 -0.25
C ARG A 6 -26.92 4.82 -0.15
N ARG A 7 -27.40 5.44 -1.24
CA ARG A 7 -27.72 6.88 -1.27
C ARG A 7 -28.83 7.27 -0.31
N THR A 8 -29.86 6.45 -0.19
CA THR A 8 -30.97 6.68 0.74
C THR A 8 -30.50 6.52 2.18
N LEU A 9 -29.64 5.53 2.43
CA LEU A 9 -29.08 5.26 3.76
C LEU A 9 -28.14 6.39 4.24
N LEU A 10 -27.32 6.94 3.34
CA LEU A 10 -26.44 8.08 3.66
C LEU A 10 -27.22 9.38 3.93
N ARG A 11 -28.32 9.62 3.18
CA ARG A 11 -29.17 10.79 3.43
C ARG A 11 -29.94 10.70 4.74
N ALA A 12 -30.40 9.50 5.11
CA ALA A 12 -31.02 9.28 6.42
C ALA A 12 -30.03 9.49 7.58
N GLY A 13 -28.78 9.06 7.41
CA GLY A 13 -27.71 9.26 8.40
C GLY A 13 -27.35 10.74 8.63
N LEU A 14 -27.37 11.58 7.58
CA LEU A 14 -27.08 13.02 7.71
C LEU A 14 -28.17 13.75 8.50
N VAL A 15 -29.44 13.38 8.32
CA VAL A 15 -30.57 14.01 9.02
C VAL A 15 -30.64 13.57 10.48
N ALA A 16 -30.31 12.32 10.80
CA ALA A 16 -30.21 11.84 12.18
C ALA A 16 -28.95 12.33 12.89
N GLY A 17 -27.82 12.49 12.18
CA GLY A 17 -26.56 12.98 12.73
C GLY A 17 -26.48 14.49 12.92
N ALA A 18 -27.23 15.28 12.14
CA ALA A 18 -27.29 16.74 12.28
C ALA A 18 -28.44 17.25 13.18
N GLY A 19 -29.27 16.34 13.72
CA GLY A 19 -30.41 16.67 14.57
C GLY A 19 -30.06 17.08 16.02
N VAL A 20 -28.79 17.00 16.43
CA VAL A 20 -28.30 17.52 17.72
C VAL A 20 -27.68 18.92 17.62
N ALA A 21 -27.71 19.56 16.45
CA ALA A 21 -27.24 20.94 16.27
C ALA A 21 -28.38 21.96 16.03
N GLY A 22 -29.60 21.64 16.48
CA GLY A 22 -30.77 22.54 16.45
C GLY A 22 -30.78 23.60 17.57
N GLY A 23 -29.63 24.02 18.09
CA GLY A 23 -29.58 24.93 19.23
C GLY A 23 -28.18 25.48 19.53
N ALA A 24 -27.58 26.25 18.61
CA ALA A 24 -26.53 27.23 18.92
C ALA A 24 -26.22 28.12 17.70
N LEU A 25 -27.14 29.02 17.34
CA LEU A 25 -26.88 30.12 16.39
C LEU A 25 -26.44 31.43 17.10
N LEU A 26 -25.72 31.35 18.23
CA LEU A 26 -25.15 32.52 18.87
C LEU A 26 -23.68 32.24 19.22
N GLY A 27 -22.81 33.11 18.73
CA GLY A 27 -21.36 32.92 18.65
C GLY A 27 -20.69 32.50 19.95
N ALA A 28 -19.97 31.39 19.88
CA ALA A 28 -18.94 31.05 20.86
C ALA A 28 -17.56 31.42 20.26
N PRO A 29 -16.82 32.39 20.83
CA PRO A 29 -15.42 32.56 20.49
C PRO A 29 -14.66 31.34 21.03
N GLY A 30 -13.95 30.62 20.16
CA GLY A 30 -13.09 29.52 20.60
C GLY A 30 -13.51 28.11 20.19
N ALA A 31 -14.25 27.94 19.08
CA ALA A 31 -14.24 26.64 18.41
C ALA A 31 -12.79 26.31 18.01
N PRO A 32 -12.17 25.24 18.55
CA PRO A 32 -10.80 24.91 18.16
C PRO A 32 -10.81 24.64 16.67
N ALA A 33 -9.94 25.33 15.93
CA ALA A 33 -9.73 25.09 14.52
C ALA A 33 -9.54 23.57 14.33
N ALA A 34 -10.37 22.96 13.48
CA ALA A 34 -10.20 21.56 13.11
C ALA A 34 -8.72 21.36 12.73
N PRO A 35 -8.00 20.37 13.30
CA PRO A 35 -6.58 20.24 13.06
C PRO A 35 -6.33 20.19 11.56
N GLY A 36 -5.70 21.25 11.04
CA GLY A 36 -5.31 21.36 9.66
C GLY A 36 -4.13 20.43 9.43
N LEU A 37 -4.37 19.12 9.50
CA LEU A 37 -3.42 18.12 9.08
C LEU A 37 -3.30 18.25 7.56
N ARG A 38 -2.46 19.19 7.14
CA ARG A 38 -1.99 19.35 5.77
C ARG A 38 -0.54 18.92 5.79
N PRO A 39 -0.23 17.61 5.62
CA PRO A 39 1.15 17.17 5.49
C PRO A 39 1.74 17.89 4.28
N GLY A 40 2.63 18.86 4.53
CA GLY A 40 3.25 19.69 3.49
C GLY A 40 4.28 18.96 2.63
N GLY A 41 4.46 17.65 2.85
CA GLY A 41 5.40 16.79 2.14
C GLY A 41 4.69 15.69 1.34
N ARG A 42 5.29 15.28 0.23
CA ARG A 42 4.86 14.09 -0.51
C ARG A 42 5.06 12.86 0.41
N PRO A 43 4.03 12.02 0.63
CA PRO A 43 4.21 10.78 1.35
C PRO A 43 5.28 9.92 0.66
N LEU A 44 6.34 9.57 1.39
CA LEU A 44 7.37 8.64 0.93
C LEU A 44 7.04 7.26 1.48
N LEU A 45 6.43 6.41 0.65
CA LEU A 45 6.20 5.02 0.98
C LEU A 45 7.49 4.24 0.71
N THR A 46 8.25 3.95 1.77
CA THR A 46 9.48 3.15 1.66
C THR A 46 9.19 1.66 1.62
N HIS A 47 8.07 1.21 2.22
CA HIS A 47 7.67 -0.19 2.34
C HIS A 47 6.13 -0.31 2.42
N GLY A 48 5.57 -1.45 2.01
CA GLY A 48 4.13 -1.73 2.10
C GLY A 48 3.71 -2.96 1.27
N VAL A 49 2.49 -3.44 1.47
CA VAL A 49 1.89 -4.52 0.67
C VAL A 49 0.63 -3.97 0.00
N GLN A 50 0.53 -4.14 -1.31
CA GLN A 50 -0.68 -3.85 -2.08
C GLN A 50 -1.27 -5.16 -2.60
N SER A 51 -2.60 -5.29 -2.55
CA SER A 51 -3.34 -6.44 -3.07
C SER A 51 -4.31 -5.98 -4.16
N GLY A 52 -4.54 -6.82 -5.17
CA GLY A 52 -5.35 -6.50 -6.36
C GLY A 52 -4.50 -6.02 -7.55
N ASP A 53 -5.15 -5.39 -8.52
CA ASP A 53 -4.46 -4.81 -9.67
C ASP A 53 -3.63 -3.59 -9.24
N VAL A 54 -2.33 -3.64 -9.51
CA VAL A 54 -1.36 -2.61 -9.12
C VAL A 54 -0.89 -1.90 -10.37
N THR A 55 -1.72 -0.97 -10.86
CA THR A 55 -1.26 0.04 -11.82
C THR A 55 -0.47 1.08 -11.05
N LEU A 56 0.86 1.02 -11.16
CA LEU A 56 1.73 2.05 -10.59
C LEU A 56 1.56 3.33 -11.40
N ASP A 57 1.02 4.36 -10.76
CA ASP A 57 1.05 5.70 -11.28
C ASP A 57 2.18 6.51 -10.61
N GLY A 58 2.55 7.64 -11.22
CA GLY A 58 3.60 8.51 -10.70
C GLY A 58 3.23 9.28 -9.42
N THR A 59 2.04 9.08 -8.84
CA THR A 59 1.51 9.91 -7.73
C THR A 59 2.42 9.83 -6.51
N PHE A 60 2.85 8.63 -6.13
CA PHE A 60 3.73 8.39 -4.97
C PHE A 60 5.18 8.08 -5.37
N GLY A 61 5.50 8.10 -6.67
CA GLY A 61 6.80 7.71 -7.21
C GLY A 61 7.22 6.25 -7.02
N PRO A 62 6.32 5.25 -6.83
CA PRO A 62 6.76 3.87 -6.70
C PRO A 62 7.35 3.38 -8.02
N LYS A 63 8.47 2.66 -7.94
CA LYS A 63 9.09 1.99 -9.10
C LYS A 63 8.94 0.49 -8.96
N ALA A 64 8.26 -0.14 -9.91
CA ALA A 64 8.33 -1.59 -10.09
C ALA A 64 9.72 -1.95 -10.64
N VAL A 65 10.62 -2.39 -9.74
CA VAL A 65 11.95 -2.87 -10.15
C VAL A 65 11.93 -4.30 -10.68
N PHE A 66 10.85 -5.04 -10.38
CA PHE A 66 10.59 -6.39 -10.87
C PHE A 66 9.08 -6.66 -10.83
N VAL A 67 8.52 -7.26 -11.89
CA VAL A 67 7.13 -7.71 -11.96
C VAL A 67 7.12 -9.08 -12.61
N HIS A 68 6.63 -10.07 -11.88
CA HIS A 68 6.27 -11.37 -12.43
C HIS A 68 4.97 -11.79 -11.78
N ALA A 69 3.87 -11.53 -12.49
CA ALA A 69 2.52 -11.67 -11.97
C ALA A 69 1.63 -12.39 -12.99
N PRO A 70 0.61 -13.14 -12.54
CA PRO A 70 -0.34 -13.77 -13.44
C PRO A 70 -1.06 -12.77 -14.35
N PRO A 71 -1.27 -13.08 -15.64
CA PRO A 71 -1.94 -12.17 -16.57
C PRO A 71 -3.46 -12.11 -16.37
N ARG A 72 -4.03 -13.00 -15.55
CA ARG A 72 -5.47 -13.08 -15.30
C ARG A 72 -5.76 -13.43 -13.84
N ALA A 73 -6.90 -12.95 -13.35
CA ALA A 73 -7.40 -13.33 -12.03
C ALA A 73 -7.64 -14.85 -11.94
N ASN A 74 -7.55 -15.40 -10.72
CA ASN A 74 -7.76 -16.82 -10.44
C ASN A 74 -6.82 -17.77 -11.22
N THR A 75 -5.64 -17.30 -11.62
CA THR A 75 -4.59 -18.15 -12.19
C THR A 75 -4.14 -19.17 -11.15
N SER A 76 -3.98 -20.43 -11.57
CA SER A 76 -3.56 -21.48 -10.64
C SER A 76 -2.13 -21.26 -10.15
N PRO A 77 -1.82 -21.51 -8.86
CA PRO A 77 -0.44 -21.51 -8.37
C PRO A 77 0.48 -22.45 -9.15
N ALA A 78 -0.06 -23.50 -9.77
CA ALA A 78 0.71 -24.44 -10.58
C ALA A 78 1.23 -23.83 -11.89
N GLU A 79 0.65 -22.71 -12.34
CA GLU A 79 1.04 -22.02 -13.58
C GLU A 79 2.34 -21.19 -13.44
N GLY A 80 3.06 -21.28 -12.31
CA GLY A 80 4.47 -20.84 -12.24
C GLY A 80 4.74 -19.46 -11.65
N PHE A 81 3.73 -18.80 -11.06
CA PHE A 81 3.88 -17.48 -10.42
C PHE A 81 4.20 -17.56 -8.92
N GLN A 82 4.80 -18.67 -8.49
CA GLN A 82 5.25 -18.87 -7.11
C GLN A 82 6.75 -18.68 -7.04
N HIS A 83 7.21 -17.95 -6.01
CA HIS A 83 8.60 -17.51 -5.89
C HIS A 83 9.12 -17.72 -4.47
N PHE A 84 10.44 -17.85 -4.35
CA PHE A 84 11.14 -17.83 -3.07
C PHE A 84 12.41 -17.00 -3.15
N GLY A 85 12.82 -16.45 -2.02
CA GLY A 85 14.08 -15.72 -1.88
C GLY A 85 15.22 -16.65 -1.50
N GLU A 86 16.35 -16.52 -2.17
CA GLU A 86 17.62 -17.13 -1.77
C GLU A 86 18.63 -16.01 -1.52
N VAL A 87 19.44 -16.15 -0.46
CA VAL A 87 20.46 -15.17 -0.12
C VAL A 87 21.78 -15.89 0.04
N THR A 88 22.80 -15.46 -0.69
CA THR A 88 24.19 -15.90 -0.52
C THR A 88 24.99 -14.79 0.14
N ILE A 89 25.88 -15.16 1.05
CA ILE A 89 26.72 -14.23 1.82
C ILE A 89 28.17 -14.46 1.43
N ASP A 90 28.83 -13.44 0.90
CA ASP A 90 30.27 -13.49 0.70
C ASP A 90 30.99 -13.31 2.04
N GLY A 91 31.79 -14.30 2.44
CA GLY A 91 32.47 -14.31 3.74
C GLY A 91 33.42 -13.12 3.94
N PRO A 92 34.35 -12.85 3.00
CA PRO A 92 35.31 -11.74 3.12
C PRO A 92 34.67 -10.35 3.14
N SER A 93 33.72 -10.06 2.25
CA SER A 93 33.12 -8.73 2.13
C SER A 93 31.86 -8.53 2.97
N ALA A 94 31.24 -9.62 3.47
CA ALA A 94 29.90 -9.63 4.05
C ALA A 94 28.79 -9.09 3.12
N ALA A 95 29.05 -9.02 1.80
CA ALA A 95 28.03 -8.65 0.82
C ALA A 95 26.97 -9.76 0.71
N LEU A 96 25.70 -9.34 0.64
CA LEU A 96 24.56 -10.24 0.48
C LEU A 96 24.11 -10.20 -0.98
N THR A 97 24.16 -11.32 -1.69
CA THR A 97 23.51 -11.43 -3.00
C THR A 97 22.17 -12.11 -2.84
N VAL A 98 21.11 -11.36 -3.13
CA VAL A 98 19.73 -11.79 -3.02
C VAL A 98 19.25 -12.20 -4.40
N HIS A 99 18.69 -13.40 -4.51
CA HIS A 99 18.01 -13.92 -5.68
C HIS A 99 16.54 -14.11 -5.37
N LEU A 100 15.67 -13.62 -6.25
CA LEU A 100 14.28 -14.06 -6.31
C LEU A 100 14.20 -15.18 -7.35
N ARG A 101 13.86 -16.39 -6.91
CA ARG A 101 13.83 -17.59 -7.76
C ARG A 101 12.41 -18.07 -8.03
N ASP A 102 12.22 -18.71 -9.19
CA ASP A 102 11.02 -19.50 -9.47
C ASP A 102 11.09 -20.89 -8.81
N ARG A 103 10.01 -21.67 -8.94
CA ARG A 103 9.92 -23.04 -8.39
C ARG A 103 10.98 -24.03 -8.90
N SER A 104 11.59 -23.77 -10.06
CA SER A 104 12.66 -24.61 -10.63
C SER A 104 14.03 -24.23 -10.09
N GLY A 105 14.12 -23.10 -9.38
CA GLY A 105 15.35 -22.51 -8.90
C GLY A 105 15.98 -21.54 -9.89
N ALA A 106 15.33 -21.19 -11.01
CA ALA A 106 15.87 -20.15 -11.90
C ALA A 106 15.77 -18.78 -11.24
N SER A 107 16.84 -17.98 -11.28
CA SER A 107 16.83 -16.62 -10.74
C SER A 107 16.08 -15.69 -11.71
N LEU A 108 14.95 -15.16 -11.26
CA LEU A 108 14.13 -14.20 -12.01
C LEU A 108 14.62 -12.77 -11.82
N TRP A 109 15.20 -12.48 -10.65
CA TRP A 109 15.79 -11.19 -10.32
C TRP A 109 16.92 -11.37 -9.31
N THR A 110 17.90 -10.46 -9.33
CA THR A 110 19.01 -10.46 -8.38
C THR A 110 19.47 -9.05 -8.04
N THR A 111 19.94 -8.87 -6.81
CA THR A 111 20.66 -7.67 -6.36
C THR A 111 21.73 -8.03 -5.35
N THR A 112 22.78 -7.22 -5.28
CA THR A 112 23.81 -7.33 -4.24
C THR A 112 23.71 -6.14 -3.29
N LEU A 113 23.56 -6.44 -2.01
CA LEU A 113 23.60 -5.47 -0.92
C LEU A 113 25.03 -5.46 -0.35
N PRO A 114 25.75 -4.33 -0.40
CA PRO A 114 27.07 -4.23 0.20
C PRO A 114 26.96 -4.36 1.72
N ALA A 115 28.06 -4.72 2.37
CA ALA A 115 28.09 -4.80 3.82
C ALA A 115 27.73 -3.45 4.47
N PRO A 116 26.95 -3.47 5.57
CA PRO A 116 26.64 -2.26 6.31
C PRO A 116 27.92 -1.68 6.93
N SER A 117 28.06 -0.35 6.89
CA SER A 117 29.13 0.33 7.62
C SER A 117 28.95 0.12 9.12
N ARG A 118 29.93 -0.48 9.80
CA ARG A 118 29.94 -0.62 11.25
C ARG A 118 30.15 0.77 11.87
N ARG A 119 29.15 1.30 12.57
CA ARG A 119 29.29 2.50 13.41
C ARG A 119 29.83 2.12 14.78
#